data_AF-A0A6I3LT18-F1
#
_entry.id   AF-A0A6I3LT18-F1
#
_cell.length_a   1.000
_cell.length_b   1.000
_cell.length_c   1.000
_cell.angle_alpha   90.00
_cell.angle_beta   90.00
_cell.angle_gamma   90.00
#
_symmetry.space_group_name_H-M   'P 1'
#
loop_
_entity.id
_entity.type
_entity.pdbx_description
1 polymer ?
#
loop_
_entity_poly.entity_id
_entity_poly.type
_entity_poly.pdbx_seq_one_letter_code
_entity_poly.pdbx_strand_id
1 'polypeptide(L)'
;MPRKKSTGKSVSIDQPNTKRKPKIIKFIIISIFFGFGIYFIVWNSKQINLEGNWTPTKVIIDGKNFMTDNVLNDFEGANQILISNWSNSIDISTFDIETSAGFTIKKDNKGKNCIILSSKEKALNGNFEMKIDTIDLGPQEYLVKVKLHSKKTYIEFQKQVIVPPWKPEPPRRGQV
;
A
#
# COMPACT_ATOMS: atom_id res chain seq x y z
N MET A 1 -38.49 73.67 50.93
CA MET A 1 -39.19 73.05 49.79
C MET A 1 -38.16 72.42 48.82
N PRO A 2 -38.50 71.37 48.05
CA PRO A 2 -37.67 70.16 47.91
C PRO A 2 -36.93 69.96 46.56
N ARG A 3 -36.15 68.86 46.49
CA ARG A 3 -35.61 68.10 45.31
C ARG A 3 -34.32 68.68 44.66
N LYS A 4 -33.34 67.91 44.17
CA LYS A 4 -33.23 66.49 43.77
C LYS A 4 -31.74 66.06 43.64
N LYS A 5 -31.51 64.74 43.70
CA LYS A 5 -30.26 63.95 43.52
C LYS A 5 -29.57 64.10 42.15
N SER A 6 -28.25 63.87 42.09
CA SER A 6 -27.57 62.66 41.52
C SER A 6 -26.08 62.96 41.22
N THR A 7 -25.09 62.36 41.91
CA THR A 7 -24.34 61.14 41.53
C THR A 7 -23.89 61.03 40.07
N GLY A 8 -22.59 60.84 39.84
CA GLY A 8 -22.09 60.12 38.66
C GLY A 8 -20.70 60.56 38.16
N LYS A 9 -19.73 59.66 38.27
CA LYS A 9 -18.30 59.81 37.91
C LYS A 9 -18.04 59.94 36.40
N SER A 10 -16.83 60.42 36.12
CA SER A 10 -16.09 60.43 34.84
C SER A 10 -16.14 59.12 34.06
N VAL A 11 -16.17 59.22 32.72
CA VAL A 11 -15.77 58.14 31.81
C VAL A 11 -14.93 58.73 30.67
N SER A 12 -13.63 58.42 30.69
CA SER A 12 -12.76 58.36 29.52
C SER A 12 -13.04 57.09 28.73
N ILE A 13 -12.78 57.06 27.41
CA ILE A 13 -11.99 56.03 26.70
C ILE A 13 -12.22 56.11 25.17
N ASP A 14 -11.13 56.51 24.52
CA ASP A 14 -10.44 55.95 23.35
C ASP A 14 -11.02 55.91 21.92
N GLN A 15 -10.13 56.32 21.01
CA GLN A 15 -10.19 56.17 19.55
C GLN A 15 -10.34 54.70 19.10
N PRO A 16 -11.05 54.42 17.99
CA PRO A 16 -11.09 53.10 17.42
C PRO A 16 -9.75 52.72 16.75
N ASN A 17 -9.20 51.63 17.29
CA ASN A 17 -7.96 50.95 16.97
C ASN A 17 -7.90 50.47 15.50
N THR A 18 -6.86 50.86 14.77
CA THR A 18 -6.55 50.41 13.40
C THR A 18 -6.36 48.89 13.31
N LYS A 19 -7.24 48.19 12.57
CA LYS A 19 -7.11 46.76 12.24
C LYS A 19 -5.95 46.51 11.24
N ARG A 20 -4.72 46.40 11.73
CA ARG A 20 -3.63 45.72 10.99
C ARG A 20 -3.75 44.21 11.20
N LYS A 21 -4.04 43.43 10.15
CA LYS A 21 -3.46 42.08 9.86
C LYS A 21 -4.17 41.35 8.70
N PRO A 22 -3.63 41.42 7.46
CA PRO A 22 -3.88 40.38 6.44
C PRO A 22 -2.61 39.58 6.08
N LYS A 23 -1.48 39.78 6.77
CA LYS A 23 -0.20 39.13 6.41
C LYS A 23 -0.06 37.71 6.99
N ILE A 24 -0.54 37.48 8.22
CA ILE A 24 -0.38 36.19 8.92
C ILE A 24 -1.21 35.08 8.25
N ILE A 25 -2.41 35.42 7.76
CA ILE A 25 -3.30 34.46 7.07
C ILE A 25 -2.64 33.91 5.81
N LYS A 26 -1.93 34.75 5.05
CA LYS A 26 -1.20 34.30 3.84
C LYS A 26 -0.11 33.29 4.16
N PHE A 27 0.64 33.48 5.24
CA PHE A 27 1.67 32.52 5.69
C PHE A 27 1.06 31.19 6.10
N ILE A 28 -0.09 31.20 6.78
CA ILE A 28 -0.80 29.97 7.19
C ILE A 28 -1.25 29.18 5.95
N ILE A 29 -1.85 29.84 4.95
CA ILE A 29 -2.30 29.18 3.71
C ILE A 29 -1.13 28.54 2.96
N ILE A 30 -0.01 29.27 2.83
CA ILE A 30 1.20 28.74 2.17
C ILE A 30 1.74 27.53 2.92
N SER A 31 1.82 27.60 4.26
CA SER A 31 2.29 26.47 5.08
C SER A 31 1.40 25.23 4.95
N ILE A 32 0.08 25.42 4.88
CA ILE A 32 -0.88 24.35 4.64
C ILE A 32 -0.66 23.74 3.25
N PHE A 33 -0.50 24.57 2.22
CA PHE A 33 -0.29 24.11 0.85
C PHE A 33 1.00 23.30 0.70
N PHE A 34 2.11 23.76 1.30
CA PHE A 34 3.37 23.01 1.31
C PHE A 34 3.26 21.72 2.13
N GLY A 35 2.58 21.75 3.29
CA GLY A 35 2.32 20.56 4.10
C GLY A 35 1.54 19.49 3.34
N PHE A 36 0.45 19.88 2.67
CA PHE A 36 -0.31 18.98 1.81
C PHE A 36 0.51 18.53 0.59
N GLY A 37 1.26 19.42 -0.05
CA GLY A 37 2.11 19.07 -1.19
C GLY A 37 3.14 17.99 -0.85
N ILE A 38 3.86 18.16 0.27
CA ILE A 38 4.81 17.15 0.75
C ILE A 38 4.10 15.85 1.12
N TYR A 39 2.94 15.93 1.79
CA TYR A 39 2.12 14.75 2.11
C TYR A 39 1.70 13.99 0.85
N PHE A 40 1.21 14.68 -0.19
CA PHE A 40 0.82 14.07 -1.46
C PHE A 40 2.01 13.47 -2.22
N ILE A 41 3.20 14.07 -2.16
CA ILE A 41 4.42 13.54 -2.77
C ILE A 41 4.85 12.24 -2.08
N VAL A 42 4.84 12.19 -0.74
CA VAL A 42 5.18 10.98 0.02
C VAL A 42 4.11 9.89 -0.18
N TRP A 43 2.83 10.27 -0.24
CA TRP A 43 1.71 9.35 -0.45
C TRP A 43 1.73 8.69 -1.83
N ASN A 44 2.12 9.42 -2.88
CA ASN A 44 2.23 8.92 -4.25
C ASN A 44 3.51 8.12 -4.53
N SER A 45 4.30 7.76 -3.52
CA SER A 45 5.38 6.79 -3.71
C SER A 45 4.78 5.53 -4.32
N LYS A 46 5.24 5.15 -5.53
CA LYS A 46 4.68 4.09 -6.36
C LYS A 46 4.49 2.81 -5.53
N GLN A 47 3.28 2.54 -5.08
CA GLN A 47 2.97 1.33 -4.33
C GLN A 47 2.60 0.25 -5.33
N ILE A 48 3.35 -0.84 -5.34
CA ILE A 48 2.96 -2.04 -6.09
C ILE A 48 1.80 -2.66 -5.30
N ASN A 49 0.60 -2.66 -5.87
CA ASN A 49 -0.53 -3.34 -5.25
C ASN A 49 -0.29 -4.86 -5.29
N LEU A 50 -0.18 -5.48 -4.11
CA LEU A 50 0.05 -6.90 -3.97
C LEU A 50 -1.24 -7.74 -4.06
N GLU A 51 -2.41 -7.10 -4.16
CA GLU A 51 -3.71 -7.77 -4.15
C GLU A 51 -4.00 -8.60 -5.40
N GLY A 52 -4.82 -9.64 -5.22
CA GLY A 52 -5.38 -10.47 -6.27
C GLY A 52 -4.64 -11.79 -6.45
N ASN A 53 -4.83 -12.41 -7.62
CA ASN A 53 -4.28 -13.72 -7.95
C ASN A 53 -2.83 -13.62 -8.43
N TRP A 54 -2.02 -14.57 -7.97
CA TRP A 54 -0.62 -14.74 -8.31
C TRP A 54 -0.35 -16.18 -8.73
N THR A 55 0.58 -16.33 -9.67
CA THR A 55 1.05 -17.64 -10.11
C THR A 55 2.17 -18.09 -9.17
N PRO A 56 2.00 -19.19 -8.41
CA PRO A 56 3.10 -19.76 -7.64
C PRO A 56 4.18 -20.25 -8.59
N THR A 57 5.44 -20.04 -8.22
CA THR A 57 6.63 -20.54 -8.94
C THR A 57 7.41 -21.52 -8.09
N LYS A 58 7.31 -21.42 -6.77
CA LYS A 58 7.92 -22.36 -5.82
C LYS A 58 7.16 -22.30 -4.49
N VAL A 59 6.75 -23.46 -3.99
CA VAL A 59 6.10 -23.57 -2.67
C VAL A 59 6.77 -24.70 -1.91
N ILE A 60 7.60 -24.34 -0.94
CA ILE A 60 8.24 -25.26 -0.01
C ILE A 60 7.74 -24.91 1.38
N ILE A 61 7.07 -25.84 2.06
CA ILE A 61 6.55 -25.64 3.41
C ILE A 61 7.16 -26.72 4.31
N ASP A 62 7.84 -26.29 5.38
CA ASP A 62 8.62 -27.16 6.27
C ASP A 62 9.61 -28.09 5.54
N GLY A 63 10.21 -27.61 4.45
CA GLY A 63 11.15 -28.39 3.64
C GLY A 63 10.52 -29.38 2.65
N LYS A 64 9.19 -29.53 2.62
CA LYS A 64 8.49 -30.31 1.59
C LYS A 64 8.15 -29.43 0.40
N ASN A 65 8.46 -29.88 -0.82
CA ASN A 65 8.12 -29.17 -2.05
C ASN A 65 6.72 -29.58 -2.52
N PHE A 66 5.88 -28.58 -2.79
CA PHE A 66 4.50 -28.73 -3.25
C PHE A 66 4.31 -28.26 -4.70
N MET A 67 5.40 -27.85 -5.37
CA MET A 67 5.40 -27.64 -6.83
C MET A 67 5.92 -28.89 -7.52
N THR A 68 5.04 -29.57 -8.24
CA THR A 68 5.35 -30.76 -9.04
C THR A 68 5.97 -30.35 -10.38
N ASP A 69 6.93 -31.14 -10.86
CA ASP A 69 7.64 -30.87 -12.11
C ASP A 69 6.67 -30.96 -13.33
N ASN A 70 6.32 -29.79 -13.84
CA ASN A 70 6.14 -29.45 -15.26
C ASN A 70 4.93 -29.97 -16.06
N VAL A 71 4.09 -30.91 -15.58
CA VAL A 71 2.95 -31.39 -16.42
C VAL A 71 1.58 -30.91 -15.92
N LEU A 72 1.44 -30.57 -14.64
CA LEU A 72 0.16 -30.14 -14.04
C LEU A 72 0.04 -28.63 -13.83
N ASN A 73 1.10 -27.86 -14.13
CA ASN A 73 1.09 -26.40 -14.00
C ASN A 73 0.22 -25.70 -15.06
N ASP A 74 -0.17 -26.40 -16.13
CA ASP A 74 -1.00 -25.89 -17.22
C ASP A 74 -2.51 -25.96 -16.93
N PHE A 75 -2.94 -26.59 -15.84
CA PHE A 75 -4.33 -26.46 -15.39
C PHE A 75 -4.53 -25.11 -14.70
N GLU A 76 -5.00 -24.13 -15.48
CA GLU A 76 -5.50 -22.85 -14.95
C GLU A 76 -6.45 -23.10 -13.77
N GLY A 77 -6.03 -22.68 -12.57
CA GLY A 77 -6.81 -22.77 -11.33
C GLY A 77 -6.34 -23.79 -10.30
N ALA A 78 -5.46 -24.73 -10.64
CA ALA A 78 -4.98 -25.73 -9.66
C ALA A 78 -3.90 -25.17 -8.70
N ASN A 79 -3.03 -24.29 -9.22
CA ASN A 79 -1.94 -23.69 -8.48
C ASN A 79 -2.11 -22.16 -8.49
N GLN A 80 -2.52 -21.58 -7.37
CA GLN A 80 -2.73 -20.14 -7.22
C GLN A 80 -2.34 -19.65 -5.83
N ILE A 81 -1.86 -18.42 -5.76
CA ILE A 81 -1.73 -17.68 -4.50
C ILE A 81 -2.65 -16.46 -4.58
N LEU A 82 -3.63 -16.38 -3.70
CA LEU A 82 -4.53 -15.23 -3.59
C LEU A 82 -4.09 -14.37 -2.40
N ILE A 83 -3.84 -13.09 -2.66
CA ILE A 83 -3.60 -12.10 -1.61
C ILE A 83 -4.82 -11.20 -1.53
N SER A 84 -5.49 -11.24 -0.36
CA SER A 84 -6.66 -10.42 -0.07
C SER A 84 -6.31 -9.38 0.99
N ASN A 85 -6.32 -8.11 0.60
CA ASN A 85 -6.10 -6.99 1.53
C ASN A 85 -7.30 -6.80 2.47
N TRP A 86 -8.51 -7.16 2.04
CA TRP A 86 -9.72 -7.03 2.87
C TRP A 86 -9.69 -7.94 4.10
N SER A 87 -9.35 -9.21 3.89
CA SER A 87 -9.22 -10.21 4.96
C SER A 87 -7.81 -10.24 5.57
N ASN A 88 -6.87 -9.46 5.02
CA ASN A 88 -5.43 -9.57 5.32
C ASN A 88 -4.97 -11.03 5.29
N SER A 89 -5.32 -11.78 4.24
CA SER A 89 -4.97 -13.19 4.09
C SER A 89 -4.15 -13.45 2.82
N ILE A 90 -3.25 -14.43 2.92
CA ILE A 90 -2.59 -15.07 1.80
C ILE A 90 -3.08 -16.51 1.78
N ASP A 91 -3.80 -16.84 0.73
CA ASP A 91 -4.32 -18.17 0.48
C ASP A 91 -3.42 -18.84 -0.55
N ILE A 92 -2.89 -20.01 -0.20
CA ILE A 92 -1.97 -20.80 -1.01
C ILE A 92 -2.73 -22.07 -1.38
N SER A 93 -3.08 -22.17 -2.65
CA SER A 93 -3.71 -23.35 -3.22
C SER A 93 -2.77 -23.96 -4.24
N THR A 94 -2.39 -25.20 -4.01
CA THR A 94 -1.68 -26.05 -4.97
C THR A 94 -2.40 -27.39 -5.04
N PHE A 95 -2.03 -28.24 -5.99
CA PHE A 95 -2.63 -29.57 -6.13
C PHE A 95 -2.62 -30.40 -4.83
N ASP A 96 -1.53 -30.31 -4.05
CA ASP A 96 -1.31 -31.13 -2.86
C ASP A 96 -1.62 -30.43 -1.53
N ILE A 97 -1.79 -29.10 -1.54
CA ILE A 97 -2.06 -28.33 -0.32
C ILE A 97 -2.95 -27.12 -0.61
N GLU A 98 -3.95 -26.96 0.24
CA GLU A 98 -4.75 -25.74 0.37
C GLU A 98 -4.59 -25.21 1.80
N THR A 99 -4.06 -24.00 1.93
CA THR A 99 -3.80 -23.39 3.25
C THR A 99 -3.93 -21.88 3.17
N SER A 100 -4.25 -21.26 4.31
CA SER A 100 -4.45 -19.81 4.43
C SER A 100 -3.66 -19.28 5.61
N ALA A 101 -3.06 -18.11 5.46
CA ALA A 101 -2.37 -17.40 6.52
C ALA A 101 -2.84 -15.94 6.56
N GLY A 102 -3.24 -15.47 7.73
CA GLY A 102 -3.37 -14.04 7.98
C GLY A 102 -1.99 -13.38 7.91
N PHE A 103 -1.91 -12.18 7.34
CA PHE A 103 -0.65 -11.46 7.18
C PHE A 103 -0.66 -10.07 7.80
N THR A 104 0.52 -9.59 8.16
CA THR A 104 0.75 -8.19 8.53
C THR A 104 2.11 -7.75 8.00
N ILE A 105 2.13 -6.66 7.22
CA ILE A 105 3.36 -6.11 6.67
C ILE A 105 3.96 -5.14 7.69
N LYS A 106 5.25 -5.32 8.01
CA LYS A 106 6.01 -4.42 8.89
C LYS A 106 7.39 -4.17 8.29
N LYS A 107 8.06 -3.11 8.74
CA LYS A 107 9.49 -2.96 8.51
C LYS A 107 10.26 -3.57 9.67
N ASP A 108 11.32 -4.30 9.39
CA ASP A 108 12.24 -4.76 10.43
C ASP A 108 13.07 -3.59 11.00
N ASN A 109 13.86 -3.88 12.03
CA ASN A 109 14.74 -2.90 12.67
C ASN A 109 15.83 -2.35 11.73
N LYS A 110 16.01 -2.94 10.53
CA LYS A 110 16.95 -2.51 9.49
C LYS A 110 16.24 -1.80 8.34
N GLY A 111 14.94 -1.53 8.45
CA GLY A 111 14.11 -0.85 7.45
C GLY A 111 13.69 -1.73 6.27
N LYS A 112 13.97 -3.05 6.29
CA LYS A 112 13.56 -3.99 5.25
C LYS A 112 12.10 -4.39 5.43
N ASN A 113 11.41 -4.65 4.32
CA ASN A 113 10.04 -5.12 4.36
C ASN A 113 10.00 -6.59 4.86
N CYS A 114 9.18 -6.83 5.87
CA CYS A 114 8.90 -8.14 6.41
C CYS A 114 7.39 -8.37 6.41
N ILE A 115 7.01 -9.62 6.25
CA ILE A 115 5.62 -10.04 6.40
C ILE A 115 5.54 -11.02 7.56
N ILE A 116 4.63 -10.77 8.48
CA ILE A 116 4.32 -11.69 9.58
C ILE A 116 3.12 -12.51 9.15
N LEU A 117 3.28 -13.83 9.13
CA LEU A 117 2.23 -14.76 8.78
C LEU A 117 1.71 -15.49 10.03
N SER A 118 0.40 -15.73 10.06
CA SER A 118 -0.31 -16.42 11.13
C SER A 118 -1.38 -17.34 10.55
N SER A 119 -1.24 -18.63 10.80
CA SER A 119 -2.03 -19.74 10.25
C SER A 119 -2.19 -20.85 11.29
N LYS A 120 -3.14 -21.75 11.01
CA LYS A 120 -3.21 -23.06 11.69
C LYS A 120 -1.99 -23.93 11.36
N GLU A 121 -1.43 -23.76 10.15
CA GLU A 121 -0.22 -24.46 9.71
C GLU A 121 1.02 -23.83 10.37
N LYS A 122 1.72 -24.60 11.22
CA LYS A 122 2.82 -24.07 12.03
C LYS A 122 3.98 -23.56 11.18
N ALA A 123 4.21 -24.16 10.02
CA ALA A 123 5.27 -23.78 9.11
C ALA A 123 5.06 -22.41 8.45
N LEU A 124 3.82 -21.89 8.48
CA LEU A 124 3.44 -20.56 8.01
C LEU A 124 3.37 -19.53 9.15
N ASN A 125 3.78 -19.89 10.37
CA ASN A 125 3.75 -18.97 11.51
C ASN A 125 5.09 -18.28 11.72
N GLY A 126 5.08 -16.95 11.71
CA GLY A 126 6.21 -16.13 12.13
C GLY A 126 6.61 -15.06 11.12
N ASN A 127 7.85 -14.59 11.24
CA ASN A 127 8.38 -13.53 10.40
C ASN A 127 9.02 -14.11 9.14
N PHE A 128 8.61 -13.58 8.00
CA PHE A 128 9.14 -13.88 6.68
C PHE A 128 9.86 -12.64 6.13
N GLU A 129 11.07 -12.84 5.62
CA GLU A 129 11.72 -11.83 4.79
C GLU A 129 10.94 -11.75 3.47
N MET A 130 10.52 -10.54 3.09
CA MET A 130 9.79 -10.31 1.85
C MET A 130 10.69 -9.56 0.87
N LYS A 131 10.95 -10.16 -0.30
CA LYS A 131 11.66 -9.52 -1.41
C LYS A 131 10.71 -9.38 -2.59
N ILE A 132 10.72 -8.20 -3.19
CA ILE A 132 9.89 -7.86 -4.35
C ILE A 132 10.85 -7.40 -5.44
N ASP A 133 10.90 -8.16 -6.52
CA ASP A 133 11.66 -7.85 -7.72
C ASP A 133 10.70 -7.51 -8.86
N THR A 134 11.08 -6.60 -9.75
CA THR A 134 10.29 -6.25 -10.94
C THR A 134 11.18 -6.42 -12.17
N ILE A 135 10.70 -7.18 -13.15
CA ILE A 135 11.40 -7.42 -14.42
C ILE A 135 10.59 -6.72 -15.51
N ASP A 136 11.26 -5.87 -16.28
CA ASP A 136 10.69 -5.21 -17.46
C ASP A 136 10.51 -6.25 -18.57
N LEU A 137 9.27 -6.42 -19.05
CA LEU A 137 8.93 -7.30 -20.18
C LEU A 137 8.67 -6.51 -21.46
N GLY A 138 8.58 -5.18 -21.38
CA GLY A 138 8.23 -4.32 -22.51
C GLY A 138 7.62 -2.99 -22.07
N PRO A 139 7.27 -2.13 -23.04
CA PRO A 139 6.89 -0.74 -22.79
C PRO A 139 5.65 -0.56 -21.89
N GLN A 140 4.83 -1.60 -21.71
CA GLN A 140 3.58 -1.57 -20.95
C GLN A 140 3.42 -2.78 -20.03
N GLU A 141 4.47 -3.59 -19.87
CA GLU A 141 4.35 -4.86 -19.16
C GLU A 141 5.54 -5.07 -18.24
N TYR A 142 5.25 -5.44 -16.99
CA TYR A 142 6.27 -5.90 -16.07
C TYR A 142 5.84 -7.16 -15.34
N LEU A 143 6.82 -8.00 -15.04
CA LEU A 143 6.65 -9.18 -14.21
C LEU A 143 7.09 -8.84 -12.79
N VAL A 144 6.16 -8.84 -11.85
CA VAL A 144 6.49 -8.72 -10.42
C VAL A 144 6.74 -10.11 -9.87
N LYS A 145 7.87 -10.29 -9.18
CA LYS A 145 8.22 -11.52 -8.46
C LYS A 145 8.30 -11.22 -6.97
N VAL A 146 7.63 -12.02 -6.17
CA VAL A 146 7.64 -11.92 -4.71
C VAL A 146 8.22 -13.20 -4.13
N LYS A 147 9.13 -13.04 -3.18
CA LYS A 147 9.75 -14.15 -2.46
C LYS A 147 9.57 -13.95 -0.97
N LEU A 148 8.94 -14.93 -0.33
CA LEU A 148 8.78 -15.02 1.11
C LEU A 148 9.67 -16.15 1.63
N HIS A 149 10.52 -15.84 2.60
CA HIS A 149 11.43 -16.82 3.18
C HIS A 149 11.41 -16.77 4.71
N SER A 150 11.22 -17.93 5.33
CA SER A 150 11.45 -18.13 6.76
C SER A 150 11.92 -19.56 7.02
N LYS A 151 13.14 -19.73 7.54
CA LYS A 151 13.74 -21.03 7.87
C LYS A 151 13.67 -22.03 6.70
N LYS A 152 12.84 -23.06 6.82
CA LYS A 152 12.63 -24.14 5.82
C LYS A 152 11.41 -23.89 4.91
N THR A 153 10.74 -22.75 5.06
CA THR A 153 9.57 -22.37 4.27
C THR A 153 9.97 -21.32 3.24
N TYR A 154 9.72 -21.60 1.96
CA TYR A 154 10.00 -20.74 0.81
C TYR A 154 8.75 -20.65 -0.06
N ILE A 155 8.23 -19.45 -0.27
CA ILE A 155 7.06 -19.23 -1.12
C ILE A 155 7.45 -18.16 -2.13
N GLU A 156 7.57 -18.54 -3.40
CA GLU A 156 7.90 -17.65 -4.51
C GLU A 156 6.75 -17.64 -5.50
N PHE A 157 6.31 -16.45 -5.89
CA PHE A 157 5.17 -16.26 -6.77
C PHE A 157 5.32 -15.01 -7.62
N GLN A 158 4.63 -14.99 -8.75
CA GLN A 158 4.77 -13.93 -9.74
C GLN A 158 3.43 -13.51 -10.33
N LYS A 159 3.38 -12.27 -10.80
CA LYS A 159 2.21 -11.69 -11.45
C LYS A 159 2.67 -10.77 -12.57
N GLN A 160 2.14 -11.02 -13.77
CA GLN A 160 2.28 -10.10 -14.88
C GLN A 160 1.32 -8.93 -14.67
N VAL A 161 1.82 -7.72 -14.80
CA VAL A 161 1.03 -6.50 -14.66
C VAL A 161 1.15 -5.71 -15.95
N ILE A 162 -0.01 -5.45 -16.55
CA ILE A 162 -0.15 -4.65 -17.76
C ILE A 162 -0.52 -3.24 -17.32
N VAL A 163 0.34 -2.27 -17.66
CA VAL A 163 0.07 -0.86 -17.45
C VAL A 163 -0.59 -0.34 -18.73
N PRO A 164 -1.87 0.05 -18.69
CA PRO A 164 -2.51 0.63 -19.85
C PRO A 164 -1.73 1.88 -20.29
N PRO A 165 -1.57 2.12 -21.60
CA PRO A 165 -0.82 3.26 -22.07
C PRO A 165 -1.44 4.57 -21.57
N TRP A 166 -0.58 5.48 -21.11
CA TRP A 166 -1.01 6.79 -20.61
C TRP A 166 -1.63 7.68 -21.72
N LYS A 167 -1.43 7.32 -22.99
CA LYS A 167 -2.10 7.92 -24.16
C LYS A 167 -2.68 6.81 -25.04
N PRO A 168 -3.95 6.91 -25.49
CA PRO A 168 -4.45 6.02 -26.52
C PRO A 168 -3.59 6.19 -27.78
N GLU A 169 -3.07 5.08 -28.32
CA GLU A 169 -2.44 5.12 -29.63
C GLU A 169 -3.51 5.47 -30.67
N PRO A 170 -3.24 6.44 -31.58
CA PRO A 170 -4.18 6.72 -32.65
C PRO A 170 -4.36 5.47 -33.50
N PRO A 171 -5.58 5.19 -34.00
CA PRO A 171 -5.83 4.03 -34.83
C PRO A 171 -4.86 4.00 -36.01
N ARG A 172 -4.20 2.86 -36.23
CA ARG A 172 -3.38 2.66 -37.42
C ARG A 172 -4.30 2.77 -38.63
N ARG A 173 -4.05 3.77 -39.51
CA ARG A 173 -4.76 3.87 -40.79
C ARG A 173 -4.59 2.55 -41.55
N GLY A 174 -5.69 1.85 -41.83
CA GLY A 174 -5.71 0.67 -42.70
C GLY A 174 -6.04 -0.68 -42.05
N GLN A 175 -6.41 -0.76 -40.77
CA GLN A 175 -7.09 -1.95 -40.25
C GLN A 175 -8.61 -1.79 -40.39
N VAL A 176 -9.15 -2.42 -41.43
CA VAL A 176 -10.57 -2.75 -41.61
C VAL A 176 -10.65 -4.26 -41.71
#